data_AF-A0A564ZAX1-F1
#
_entry.id   AF-A0A564ZAX1-F1
#
_cell.length_a   1.000
_cell.length_b   1.000
_cell.length_c   1.000
_cell.angle_alpha   90.00
_cell.angle_beta   90.00
_cell.angle_gamma   90.00
#
_symmetry.space_group_name_H-M   'P 1'
#
loop_
_entity.id
_entity.type
_entity.pdbx_description
1 polymer ?
#
loop_
_entity_poly.entity_id
_entity_poly.type
_entity_poly.pdbx_seq_one_letter_code
_entity_poly.pdbx_strand_id
1 'polypeptide(L)'
;MAQEEVDILGTVLNQEEQCNYTMIVTNYSIRPFMSKLAYVEHDDHMHIVFTSSPTNSTRRAKRILEGMLIPAEEWATTLRTKQLIRNIAAFFRYMNSRGKVVRTDNSFDSVYTSSQLLWPDCSSIPSENRRKHDEEAEITRKRSRIEKTYDLARTLLDRRITHPAQLHEKFSLEEMAQLAVDFGNSYKETVSMIIANLRQSRLKEEKEKPYCELLNRELCMALTGKPRHDCSRYPFSTSVRMWLDNLFDANGIIPSEFINKLDRVMNRNDSKINSIVLYGPTNTGKSLLCKIMTEFLLTGTIIRRSENSNFAYENLLDRSVAILEEPKINAANVNDMKQLLGGESFEVAVKYKPMQFLHRIPVIITTNEYLGCRIPDVDAAALESR
;
A
#
# COMPACT_ATOMS: atom_id res chain seq x y z
N MET A 1 6.70 25.00 -28.31
CA MET A 1 5.93 25.89 -27.40
C MET A 1 6.79 26.11 -26.18
N ALA A 2 7.17 27.36 -25.89
CA ALA A 2 8.04 27.68 -24.76
C ALA A 2 7.24 27.54 -23.45
N GLN A 3 7.79 26.83 -22.47
CA GLN A 3 7.25 26.80 -21.11
C GLN A 3 7.39 28.20 -20.50
N GLU A 4 6.27 28.81 -20.12
CA GLU A 4 6.27 30.03 -19.32
C GLU A 4 6.61 29.67 -17.86
N GLU A 5 7.65 30.32 -17.31
CA GLU A 5 7.99 30.20 -15.89
C GLU A 5 6.97 30.98 -15.07
N VAL A 6 6.28 30.29 -14.17
CA VAL A 6 5.25 30.84 -13.28
C VAL A 6 5.78 30.84 -11.84
N ASP A 7 5.51 31.88 -11.04
CA ASP A 7 5.77 31.84 -9.59
C ASP A 7 4.85 30.81 -8.90
N ILE A 8 5.19 30.41 -7.68
CA ILE A 8 4.45 29.51 -6.77
C ILE A 8 3.00 30.00 -6.54
N LEU A 9 2.70 31.27 -6.85
CA LEU A 9 1.38 31.89 -6.79
C LEU A 9 0.64 31.99 -8.14
N GLY A 10 1.18 31.44 -9.23
CA GLY A 10 0.51 31.42 -10.53
C GLY A 10 0.61 32.71 -11.35
N THR A 11 1.41 33.70 -10.92
CA THR A 11 1.61 34.95 -11.65
C THR A 11 2.60 34.80 -12.81
N VAL A 12 2.16 35.19 -14.01
CA VAL A 12 2.97 35.21 -15.24
C VAL A 12 3.98 36.35 -15.16
N LEU A 13 5.28 36.04 -15.20
CA LEU A 13 6.33 37.07 -15.20
C LEU A 13 6.44 37.69 -16.61
N ASN A 14 6.30 39.02 -16.71
CA ASN A 14 6.38 39.75 -17.98
C ASN A 14 7.79 39.68 -18.59
N GLN A 15 7.88 39.54 -19.92
CA GLN A 15 9.16 39.41 -20.65
C GLN A 15 10.09 40.64 -20.49
N GLU A 16 9.55 41.80 -20.13
CA GLU A 16 10.28 43.06 -19.97
C GLU A 16 10.83 43.28 -18.56
N GLU A 17 10.40 42.51 -17.55
CA GLU A 17 10.88 42.68 -16.18
C GLU A 17 12.31 42.15 -16.02
N GLN A 18 13.21 43.00 -15.54
CA GLN A 18 14.55 42.59 -15.15
C GLN A 18 14.54 42.06 -13.72
N CYS A 19 14.82 40.76 -13.58
CA CYS A 19 14.92 40.09 -12.29
C CYS A 19 16.39 39.81 -11.94
N ASN A 20 16.67 39.70 -10.65
CA ASN A 20 18.00 39.36 -10.13
C ASN A 20 18.06 37.87 -9.80
N TYR A 21 19.12 37.20 -10.26
CA TYR A 21 19.36 35.79 -10.04
C TYR A 21 20.69 35.60 -9.34
N THR A 22 20.80 34.53 -8.56
CA THR A 22 22.08 34.05 -8.03
C THR A 22 22.39 32.65 -8.53
N MET A 23 23.68 32.32 -8.64
CA MET A 23 24.17 30.97 -8.82
C MET A 23 25.50 30.80 -8.08
N ILE A 24 25.81 29.56 -7.72
CA ILE A 24 27.05 29.18 -7.04
C ILE A 24 27.96 28.49 -8.04
N VAL A 25 29.19 28.99 -8.17
CA VAL A 25 30.20 28.45 -9.09
C VAL A 25 31.39 27.94 -8.28
N THR A 26 31.80 26.71 -8.58
CA THR A 26 33.02 26.07 -8.04
C THR A 26 34.04 25.90 -9.17
N ASN A 27 35.29 25.53 -8.84
CA ASN A 27 36.33 25.17 -9.82
C ASN A 27 36.59 26.22 -10.92
N TYR A 28 36.51 27.51 -10.61
CA TYR A 28 36.76 28.58 -11.57
C TYR A 28 38.23 28.99 -11.60
N SER A 29 38.75 29.28 -12.79
CA SER A 29 40.10 29.86 -12.97
C SER A 29 40.05 31.36 -13.30
N ILE A 30 38.91 31.84 -13.81
CA ILE A 30 38.72 33.22 -14.27
C ILE A 30 37.51 33.83 -13.56
N ARG A 31 37.68 35.09 -13.13
CA ARG A 31 36.62 35.88 -12.50
C ARG A 31 35.69 36.49 -13.55
N PRO A 32 34.38 36.59 -13.28
CA PRO A 32 33.42 37.11 -14.23
C PRO A 32 33.61 38.61 -14.44
N PHE A 33 33.58 39.05 -15.70
CA PHE A 33 33.79 40.45 -16.10
C PHE A 33 32.61 41.04 -16.91
N MET A 34 31.54 40.28 -17.11
CA MET A 34 30.36 40.73 -17.86
C MET A 34 29.60 41.81 -17.08
N SER A 35 28.93 42.73 -17.79
CA SER A 35 28.08 43.77 -17.17
C SER A 35 26.88 43.17 -16.42
N LYS A 36 26.27 43.99 -15.56
CA LYS A 36 25.17 43.69 -14.64
C LYS A 36 25.42 42.46 -13.79
N LEU A 37 26.61 42.38 -13.19
CA LEU A 37 27.05 41.26 -12.38
C LEU A 37 27.74 41.75 -11.10
N ALA A 38 27.50 41.05 -10.01
CA ALA A 38 28.27 41.18 -8.79
C ALA A 38 28.63 39.78 -8.27
N TYR A 39 29.75 39.63 -7.59
CA TYR A 39 30.15 38.36 -7.03
C TYR A 39 30.89 38.52 -5.71
N VAL A 40 30.89 37.46 -4.91
CA VAL A 40 31.75 37.30 -3.75
C VAL A 40 32.36 35.91 -3.78
N GLU A 41 33.65 35.87 -3.51
CA GLU A 41 34.44 34.66 -3.39
C GLU A 41 34.65 34.39 -1.89
N HIS A 42 34.26 33.19 -1.44
CA HIS A 42 34.53 32.74 -0.07
C HIS A 42 34.68 31.22 -0.01
N ASP A 43 35.48 30.78 0.96
CA ASP A 43 35.86 29.37 1.10
C ASP A 43 36.43 28.84 -0.23
N ASP A 44 35.75 27.87 -0.85
CA ASP A 44 36.13 27.27 -2.14
C ASP A 44 35.10 27.50 -3.27
N HIS A 45 34.24 28.51 -3.15
CA HIS A 45 33.21 28.80 -4.15
C HIS A 45 32.90 30.29 -4.29
N MET A 46 32.26 30.64 -5.40
CA MET A 46 31.85 32.01 -5.70
C MET A 46 30.34 32.10 -5.86
N HIS A 47 29.74 33.01 -5.10
CA HIS A 47 28.36 33.42 -5.34
C HIS A 47 28.34 34.52 -6.38
N ILE A 48 27.63 34.30 -7.48
CA ILE A 48 27.40 35.29 -8.52
C ILE A 48 25.96 35.79 -8.43
N VAL A 49 25.77 37.09 -8.60
CA VAL A 49 24.48 37.76 -8.79
C VAL A 49 24.48 38.39 -10.17
N PHE A 50 23.43 38.16 -10.97
CA PHE A 50 23.29 38.77 -12.28
C PHE A 50 21.84 39.12 -12.58
N THR A 51 21.65 40.17 -13.39
CA THR A 51 20.32 40.64 -13.77
C THR A 51 19.92 40.11 -15.15
N SER A 52 18.74 39.55 -15.31
CA SER A 52 18.22 39.06 -16.59
C SER A 52 16.70 39.12 -16.66
N SER A 53 16.13 39.13 -17.86
CA SER A 53 14.72 38.73 -18.01
C SER A 53 14.58 37.24 -17.61
N PRO A 54 13.42 36.83 -17.07
CA PRO A 54 13.16 35.44 -16.66
C PRO A 54 13.45 34.43 -17.77
N THR A 55 12.89 34.70 -18.96
CA THR A 55 13.02 33.87 -20.17
C THR A 55 14.46 33.69 -20.66
N ASN A 56 15.37 34.63 -20.34
CA ASN A 56 16.77 34.59 -20.79
C ASN A 56 17.76 34.28 -19.67
N SER A 57 17.29 34.07 -18.43
CA SER A 57 18.14 33.92 -17.25
C SER A 57 19.13 32.75 -17.37
N THR A 58 18.66 31.60 -17.86
CA THR A 58 19.49 30.41 -18.08
C THR A 58 20.50 30.61 -19.21
N ARG A 59 20.11 31.30 -20.29
CA ARG A 59 21.03 31.62 -21.39
C ARG A 59 22.12 32.59 -20.93
N ARG A 60 21.77 33.58 -20.11
CA ARG A 60 22.73 34.51 -19.52
C ARG A 60 23.69 33.80 -18.56
N ALA A 61 23.19 32.93 -17.69
CA ALA A 61 24.02 32.11 -16.81
C ALA A 61 25.07 31.30 -17.59
N LYS A 62 24.66 30.62 -18.67
CA LYS A 62 25.60 29.87 -19.53
C LYS A 62 26.71 30.75 -20.12
N ARG A 63 26.38 31.96 -20.60
CA ARG A 63 27.39 32.90 -21.11
C ARG A 63 28.38 33.36 -20.04
N ILE A 64 27.93 33.51 -18.80
CA ILE A 64 28.81 33.83 -17.67
C ILE A 64 29.79 32.67 -17.43
N LEU A 65 29.29 31.43 -17.38
CA LEU A 65 30.13 30.23 -17.20
C LEU A 65 31.13 30.05 -18.35
N GLU A 66 30.70 30.28 -19.58
CA GLU A 66 31.55 30.27 -20.77
C GLU A 66 32.65 31.34 -20.68
N GLY A 67 32.31 32.58 -20.29
CA GLY A 67 33.30 33.65 -20.10
C GLY A 67 34.28 33.41 -18.95
N MET A 68 33.94 32.52 -18.01
CA MET A 68 34.81 32.08 -16.92
C MET A 68 35.62 30.82 -17.25
N LEU A 69 35.48 30.28 -18.47
CA LEU A 69 36.09 29.02 -18.92
C LEU A 69 35.75 27.81 -18.05
N ILE A 70 34.53 27.75 -17.52
CA ILE A 70 34.04 26.56 -16.81
C ILE A 70 33.77 25.44 -17.82
N PRO A 71 34.28 24.21 -17.62
CA PRO A 71 34.00 23.07 -18.49
C PRO A 71 32.49 22.83 -18.66
N ALA A 72 32.05 22.55 -19.89
CA ALA A 72 30.62 22.36 -20.21
C ALA A 72 29.95 21.25 -19.38
N GLU A 73 30.72 20.27 -18.92
CA GLU A 73 30.28 19.18 -18.06
C GLU A 73 29.76 19.65 -16.69
N GLU A 74 30.33 20.73 -16.14
CA GLU A 74 29.94 21.32 -14.85
C GLU A 74 28.80 22.34 -14.95
N TRP A 75 28.32 22.64 -16.17
CA TRP A 75 27.27 23.63 -16.34
C TRP A 75 25.95 23.15 -15.74
N ALA A 76 25.65 21.85 -15.86
CA ALA A 76 24.41 21.29 -15.35
C ALA A 76 24.33 21.36 -13.82
N THR A 77 25.42 21.10 -13.11
CA THR A 77 25.48 21.19 -11.64
C THR A 77 25.37 22.64 -11.18
N THR A 78 26.10 23.55 -11.84
CA THR A 78 26.05 24.98 -11.55
C THR A 78 24.66 25.58 -11.77
N LEU A 79 24.03 25.28 -12.92
CA LEU A 79 22.70 25.81 -13.26
C LEU A 79 21.59 25.30 -12.33
N ARG A 80 21.76 24.14 -11.67
CA ARG A 80 20.82 23.67 -10.63
C ARG A 80 20.82 24.56 -9.39
N THR A 81 21.88 25.31 -9.14
CA THR A 81 21.96 26.26 -8.02
C THR A 81 21.37 27.63 -8.36
N LYS A 82 20.96 27.85 -9.62
CA LYS A 82 20.38 29.12 -10.07
C LYS A 82 19.06 29.39 -9.33
N GLN A 83 18.98 30.49 -8.59
CA GLN A 83 17.78 30.89 -7.85
C GLN A 83 17.42 32.35 -8.12
N LEU A 84 16.12 32.65 -8.08
CA LEU A 84 15.59 34.02 -8.15
C LEU A 84 15.79 34.73 -6.81
N ILE A 85 16.37 35.93 -6.84
CA ILE A 85 16.60 36.76 -5.65
C ILE A 85 15.41 37.68 -5.44
N ARG A 86 14.56 37.39 -4.44
CA ARG A 86 13.40 38.22 -4.09
C ARG A 86 13.78 39.50 -3.34
N ASN A 87 14.84 39.45 -2.52
CA ASN A 87 15.32 40.60 -1.76
C ASN A 87 16.84 40.76 -1.95
N ILE A 88 17.20 41.60 -2.92
CA ILE A 88 18.60 41.80 -3.32
C ILE A 88 19.43 42.50 -2.24
N ALA A 89 18.83 43.39 -1.45
CA ALA A 89 19.52 44.06 -0.34
C ALA A 89 19.91 43.04 0.75
N ALA A 90 18.99 42.14 1.12
CA ALA A 90 19.30 41.06 2.07
C ALA A 90 20.37 40.11 1.55
N PHE A 91 20.37 39.83 0.24
CA PHE A 91 21.41 38.99 -0.36
C PHE A 91 22.78 39.66 -0.36
N PHE A 92 22.88 40.97 -0.68
CA PHE A 92 24.15 41.69 -0.58
C PHE A 92 24.67 41.80 0.87
N ARG A 93 23.78 41.84 1.87
CA ARG A 93 24.19 41.71 3.28
C ARG A 93 24.86 40.36 3.53
N TYR A 94 24.27 39.27 3.04
CA TYR A 94 24.88 37.94 3.13
C TYR A 94 26.24 37.88 2.44
N MET A 95 26.34 38.40 1.22
CA MET A 95 27.62 38.37 0.49
C MET A 95 28.71 39.16 1.24
N ASN A 96 28.37 40.31 1.82
CA ASN A 96 29.31 41.13 2.60
C ASN A 96 29.81 40.47 3.89
N SER A 97 29.04 39.59 4.54
CA SER A 97 29.56 38.85 5.70
C SER A 97 30.46 37.69 5.31
N ARG A 98 30.40 37.23 4.07
CA ARG A 98 31.23 36.14 3.56
C ARG A 98 32.54 36.64 2.94
N GLY A 99 32.56 37.85 2.38
CA GLY A 99 33.77 38.41 1.79
C GLY A 99 33.52 39.76 1.12
N LYS A 100 34.53 40.25 0.41
CA LYS A 100 34.44 41.51 -0.33
C LYS A 100 33.63 41.31 -1.62
N VAL A 101 32.46 41.94 -1.70
CA VAL A 101 31.65 41.95 -2.93
C VAL A 101 32.33 42.79 -4.01
N VAL A 102 32.52 42.19 -5.18
CA VAL A 102 33.05 42.84 -6.39
C VAL A 102 31.90 43.02 -7.36
N ARG A 103 31.71 44.25 -7.86
CA ARG A 103 30.71 44.60 -8.87
C ARG A 103 31.44 44.85 -10.19
N THR A 104 30.90 44.34 -11.30
CA THR A 104 31.51 44.52 -12.63
C THR A 104 31.11 45.85 -13.28
N ASP A 105 30.01 46.45 -12.84
CA ASP A 105 29.54 47.76 -13.25
C ASP A 105 28.69 48.43 -12.15
N ASN A 106 28.14 49.60 -12.47
CA ASN A 106 27.38 50.43 -11.53
C ASN A 106 25.91 49.96 -11.37
N SER A 107 25.50 48.83 -11.95
CA SER A 107 24.09 48.40 -11.96
C SER A 107 23.54 48.09 -10.57
N PHE A 108 24.42 47.77 -9.62
CA PHE A 108 24.04 47.42 -8.25
C PHE A 108 24.35 48.52 -7.21
N ASP A 109 24.80 49.71 -7.65
CA ASP A 109 25.24 50.78 -6.75
C ASP A 109 24.11 51.36 -5.90
N SER A 110 22.91 51.46 -6.46
CA SER A 110 21.72 51.96 -5.75
C SER A 110 21.29 51.03 -4.60
N VAL A 111 21.54 49.73 -4.73
CA VAL A 111 21.19 48.70 -3.74
C VAL A 111 22.34 48.45 -2.76
N TYR A 112 23.59 48.60 -3.22
CA TYR A 112 24.80 48.39 -2.44
C TYR A 112 25.26 49.69 -1.76
N THR A 113 24.47 50.18 -0.79
CA THR A 113 24.85 51.32 0.05
C THR A 113 25.44 50.84 1.38
N SER A 114 26.70 51.22 1.65
CA SER A 114 27.50 50.75 2.80
C SER A 114 26.83 50.96 4.17
N SER A 115 25.91 51.92 4.30
CA SER A 115 25.18 52.24 5.54
C SER A 115 24.03 51.27 5.86
N GLN A 116 23.54 50.48 4.89
CA GLN A 116 22.44 49.53 5.08
C GLN A 116 22.89 48.07 5.23
N LEU A 117 24.20 47.81 5.31
CA LEU A 117 24.80 46.47 5.21
C LEU A 117 25.33 45.90 6.55
N LEU A 118 24.97 46.50 7.69
CA LEU A 118 25.22 45.95 9.01
C LEU A 118 24.27 44.75 9.28
N TRP A 119 24.85 43.62 9.66
CA TRP A 119 24.11 42.42 10.07
C TRP A 119 23.40 42.65 11.40
N PRO A 120 22.08 42.36 11.51
CA PRO A 120 21.48 42.05 12.79
C PRO A 120 22.11 40.76 13.33
N ASP A 121 22.30 40.70 14.65
CA ASP A 121 22.93 39.60 15.37
C ASP A 121 22.40 38.20 14.94
N CYS A 122 23.31 37.26 14.73
CA CYS A 122 23.09 35.93 14.12
C CYS A 122 22.13 35.03 14.92
N SER A 123 21.73 35.46 16.11
CA SER A 123 20.73 34.83 16.99
C SER A 123 19.28 34.94 16.46
N SER A 124 19.07 35.64 15.36
CA SER A 124 17.74 36.00 14.83
C SER A 124 17.51 35.62 13.36
N ILE A 125 18.16 34.56 12.85
CA ILE A 125 17.89 34.05 11.50
C ILE A 125 16.51 33.33 11.52
N PRO A 126 15.46 33.85 10.86
CA PRO A 126 14.12 33.27 10.92
C PRO A 126 14.01 31.93 10.19
N SER A 127 15.00 31.55 9.37
CA SER A 127 14.93 30.38 8.50
C SER A 127 15.19 29.06 9.22
N GLU A 128 16.07 29.01 10.23
CA GLU A 128 16.30 27.77 10.99
C GLU A 128 15.15 27.46 11.94
N ASN A 129 14.62 28.47 12.64
CA ASN A 129 13.45 28.29 13.50
C ASN A 129 12.19 27.95 12.69
N ARG A 130 12.01 28.52 11.49
CA ARG A 130 10.94 28.09 10.57
C ARG A 130 11.14 26.66 10.09
N ARG A 131 12.34 26.27 9.67
CA ARG A 131 12.62 24.89 9.24
C ARG A 131 12.34 23.87 10.35
N LYS A 132 12.80 24.14 11.57
CA LYS A 132 12.52 23.28 12.73
C LYS A 132 11.02 23.19 13.03
N HIS A 133 10.32 24.32 13.02
CA HIS A 133 8.87 24.34 13.26
C HIS A 133 8.08 23.64 12.13
N ASP A 134 8.51 23.78 10.87
CA ASP A 134 7.91 23.10 9.72
C ASP A 134 8.13 21.58 9.79
N GLU A 135 9.33 21.14 10.17
CA GLU A 135 9.67 19.73 10.42
C GLU A 135 8.85 19.15 11.57
N GLU A 136 8.76 19.84 12.71
CA GLU A 136 7.95 19.43 13.86
C GLU A 136 6.45 19.36 13.51
N ALA A 137 5.95 20.34 12.75
CA ALA A 137 4.58 20.33 12.25
C ALA A 137 4.33 19.21 11.23
N GLU A 138 5.31 18.86 10.40
CA GLU A 138 5.23 17.73 9.48
C GLU A 138 5.21 16.38 10.22
N ILE A 139 6.08 16.21 11.22
CA ILE A 139 6.12 15.01 12.07
C ILE A 139 4.79 14.84 12.80
N THR A 140 4.26 15.92 13.37
CA THR A 140 2.96 15.92 14.06
C THR A 140 1.82 15.54 13.12
N ARG A 141 1.80 16.10 11.89
CA ARG A 141 0.83 15.74 10.85
C ARG A 141 0.93 14.27 10.45
N LYS A 142 2.14 13.73 10.28
CA LYS A 142 2.37 12.30 9.97
C LYS A 142 1.86 11.40 11.09
N ARG A 143 2.17 11.72 12.35
CA ARG A 143 1.69 10.97 13.52
C ARG A 143 0.16 10.98 13.61
N SER A 144 -0.47 12.14 13.49
CA SER A 144 -1.94 12.26 13.51
C SER A 144 -2.59 11.43 12.38
N ARG A 145 -2.00 11.42 11.17
CA ARG A 145 -2.50 10.61 10.06
C ARG A 145 -2.40 9.11 10.33
N ILE A 146 -1.30 8.66 10.96
CA ILE A 146 -1.12 7.26 11.38
C ILE A 146 -2.18 6.87 12.40
N GLU A 147 -2.40 7.70 13.43
CA GLU A 147 -3.41 7.46 14.47
C GLU A 147 -4.81 7.31 13.87
N LYS A 148 -5.23 8.27 13.01
CA LYS A 148 -6.52 8.20 12.29
C LYS A 148 -6.65 6.92 11.45
N THR A 149 -5.55 6.46 10.84
CA THR A 149 -5.52 5.21 10.05
C THR A 149 -5.75 3.99 10.93
N TYR A 150 -5.16 3.96 12.13
CA TYR A 150 -5.39 2.87 13.10
C TYR A 150 -6.82 2.87 13.65
N ASP A 151 -7.38 4.04 13.95
CA ASP A 151 -8.76 4.14 14.44
C ASP A 151 -9.77 3.76 13.36
N LEU A 152 -9.51 4.15 12.11
CA LEU A 152 -10.28 3.64 10.97
C LEU A 152 -10.18 2.12 10.86
N ALA A 153 -8.98 1.54 10.95
CA ALA A 153 -8.80 0.08 10.90
C ALA A 153 -9.58 -0.65 12.01
N ARG A 154 -9.57 -0.13 13.24
CA ARG A 154 -10.39 -0.66 14.36
C ARG A 154 -11.88 -0.58 14.04
N THR A 155 -12.34 0.56 13.55
CA THR A 155 -13.75 0.77 13.22
C THR A 155 -14.22 -0.19 12.12
N LEU A 156 -13.40 -0.40 11.09
CA LEU A 156 -13.68 -1.37 10.02
C LEU A 156 -13.75 -2.81 10.55
N LEU A 157 -12.88 -3.18 11.50
CA LEU A 157 -12.89 -4.49 12.16
C LEU A 157 -14.15 -4.67 13.01
N ASP A 158 -14.46 -3.71 13.87
CA ASP A 158 -15.61 -3.78 14.79
C ASP A 158 -16.93 -3.86 14.02
N ARG A 159 -17.04 -3.11 12.91
CA ARG A 159 -18.22 -3.14 12.02
C ARG A 159 -18.19 -4.28 11.01
N ARG A 160 -17.14 -5.11 11.01
CA ARG A 160 -16.96 -6.24 10.09
C ARG A 160 -17.14 -5.84 8.63
N ILE A 161 -16.40 -4.82 8.21
CA ILE A 161 -16.38 -4.37 6.82
C ILE A 161 -15.28 -5.12 6.08
N THR A 162 -15.70 -5.90 5.09
CA THR A 162 -14.80 -6.71 4.25
C THR A 162 -14.69 -6.16 2.83
N HIS A 163 -15.61 -5.27 2.45
CA HIS A 163 -15.63 -4.65 1.13
C HIS A 163 -15.97 -3.14 1.24
N PRO A 164 -15.29 -2.24 0.51
CA PRO A 164 -15.55 -0.81 0.56
C PRO A 164 -17.02 -0.42 0.29
N ALA A 165 -17.73 -1.19 -0.54
CA ALA A 165 -19.16 -0.95 -0.82
C ALA A 165 -20.05 -1.00 0.43
N GLN A 166 -19.64 -1.75 1.47
CA GLN A 166 -20.39 -1.86 2.73
C GLN A 166 -20.30 -0.60 3.60
N LEU A 167 -19.41 0.35 3.27
CA LEU A 167 -19.33 1.62 3.99
C LEU A 167 -20.68 2.35 3.96
N HIS A 168 -21.32 2.41 2.79
CA HIS A 168 -22.59 3.13 2.63
C HIS A 168 -23.76 2.49 3.41
N GLU A 169 -23.65 1.20 3.74
CA GLU A 169 -24.65 0.48 4.53
C GLU A 169 -24.40 0.62 6.03
N LYS A 170 -23.12 0.65 6.44
CA LYS A 170 -22.72 0.53 7.85
C LYS A 170 -22.23 1.83 8.50
N PHE A 171 -21.99 2.89 7.72
CA PHE A 171 -21.60 4.20 8.23
C PHE A 171 -22.76 5.18 8.07
N SER A 172 -22.92 6.07 9.05
CA SER A 172 -23.86 7.18 8.93
C SER A 172 -23.36 8.24 7.94
N LEU A 173 -24.25 9.13 7.50
CA LEU A 173 -23.89 10.25 6.63
C LEU A 173 -22.83 11.17 7.28
N GLU A 174 -22.92 11.38 8.60
CA GLU A 174 -21.98 12.19 9.36
C GLU A 174 -20.60 11.54 9.43
N GLU A 175 -20.54 10.23 9.66
CA GLU A 175 -19.28 9.49 9.70
C GLU A 175 -18.61 9.43 8.33
N MET A 176 -19.40 9.31 7.26
CA MET A 176 -18.91 9.38 5.89
C MET A 176 -18.35 10.77 5.56
N ALA A 177 -18.99 11.84 6.06
CA ALA A 177 -18.46 13.19 5.93
C ALA A 177 -17.15 13.37 6.71
N GLN A 178 -17.07 12.83 7.92
CA GLN A 178 -15.86 12.86 8.74
C GLN A 178 -14.69 12.12 8.08
N LEU A 179 -14.95 10.95 7.47
CA LEU A 179 -13.95 10.23 6.67
C LEU A 179 -13.41 11.05 5.50
N ALA A 180 -14.30 11.77 4.80
CA ALA A 180 -13.91 12.65 3.71
C ALA A 180 -13.08 13.84 4.20
N VAL A 181 -13.35 14.37 5.40
CA VAL A 181 -12.53 15.42 6.04
C VAL A 181 -11.15 14.87 6.43
N ASP A 182 -11.10 13.68 7.02
CA ASP A 182 -9.87 13.12 7.58
C ASP A 182 -8.89 12.61 6.52
N PHE A 183 -9.38 12.06 5.42
CA PHE A 183 -8.57 11.43 4.36
C PHE A 183 -8.70 12.11 2.99
N GLY A 184 -9.48 13.20 2.92
CA GLY A 184 -9.72 13.95 1.69
C GLY A 184 -10.40 13.10 0.61
N ASN A 185 -10.18 13.49 -0.65
CA ASN A 185 -10.73 12.78 -1.81
C ASN A 185 -10.21 11.33 -1.96
N SER A 186 -9.14 10.96 -1.25
CA SER A 186 -8.49 9.64 -1.30
C SER A 186 -8.98 8.64 -0.26
N TYR A 187 -10.10 8.94 0.44
CA TYR A 187 -10.57 8.08 1.53
C TYR A 187 -10.95 6.68 1.05
N LYS A 188 -11.47 6.52 -0.18
CA LYS A 188 -11.87 5.22 -0.75
C LYS A 188 -10.67 4.32 -0.99
N GLU A 189 -9.59 4.87 -1.53
CA GLU A 189 -8.33 4.18 -1.76
C GLU A 189 -7.70 3.80 -0.42
N THR A 190 -7.75 4.73 0.55
CA THR A 190 -7.23 4.48 1.91
C THR A 190 -7.98 3.35 2.60
N VAL A 191 -9.32 3.35 2.55
CA VAL A 191 -10.14 2.25 3.09
C VAL A 191 -9.82 0.93 2.39
N SER A 192 -9.72 0.95 1.06
CA SER A 192 -9.42 -0.27 0.27
C SER A 192 -8.05 -0.84 0.65
N MET A 193 -7.04 0.02 0.83
CA MET A 193 -5.72 -0.36 1.30
C MET A 193 -5.76 -0.93 2.73
N ILE A 194 -6.49 -0.31 3.66
CA ILE A 194 -6.61 -0.82 5.04
C ILE A 194 -7.28 -2.19 5.04
N ILE A 195 -8.39 -2.38 4.32
CA ILE A 195 -9.08 -3.67 4.20
C ILE A 195 -8.15 -4.74 3.63
N ALA A 196 -7.37 -4.40 2.59
CA ALA A 196 -6.39 -5.32 2.02
C ALA A 196 -5.30 -5.72 3.05
N ASN A 197 -4.75 -4.76 3.79
CA ASN A 197 -3.75 -5.00 4.83
C ASN A 197 -4.29 -5.85 5.98
N LEU A 198 -5.52 -5.59 6.42
CA LEU A 198 -6.21 -6.38 7.45
C LEU A 198 -6.41 -7.82 6.99
N ARG A 199 -6.87 -8.01 5.74
CA ARG A 199 -7.04 -9.34 5.15
C ARG A 199 -5.72 -10.09 5.03
N GLN A 200 -4.65 -9.43 4.59
CA GLN A 200 -3.33 -10.02 4.48
C GLN A 200 -2.75 -10.41 5.85
N SER A 201 -2.92 -9.56 6.86
CA SER A 201 -2.51 -9.84 8.24
C SER A 201 -3.25 -11.06 8.80
N ARG A 202 -4.57 -11.13 8.57
CA ARG A 202 -5.40 -12.27 8.96
C ARG A 202 -4.97 -13.55 8.24
N LEU A 203 -4.75 -13.49 6.93
CA LEU A 203 -4.31 -14.64 6.15
C LEU A 203 -2.96 -15.17 6.62
N LYS A 204 -2.02 -14.27 6.96
CA LYS A 204 -0.72 -14.65 7.51
C LYS A 204 -0.88 -15.40 8.83
N GLU A 205 -1.68 -14.85 9.74
CA GLU A 205 -1.98 -15.49 11.02
C GLU A 205 -2.64 -16.87 10.84
N GLU A 206 -3.65 -16.97 9.97
CA GLU A 206 -4.35 -18.24 9.68
C GLU A 206 -3.44 -19.30 9.03
N LYS A 207 -2.35 -18.88 8.36
CA LYS A 207 -1.37 -19.80 7.77
C LYS A 207 -0.31 -20.28 8.75
N GLU A 208 0.04 -19.45 9.74
CA GLU A 208 1.10 -19.72 10.72
C GLU A 208 0.60 -20.52 11.92
N LYS A 209 -0.65 -20.32 12.33
CA LYS A 209 -1.22 -20.94 13.52
C LYS A 209 -1.94 -22.25 13.21
N PRO A 210 -1.93 -23.21 14.16
CA PRO A 210 -2.68 -24.44 14.00
C PRO A 210 -4.20 -24.19 14.08
N TYR A 211 -4.96 -24.98 13.36
CA TYR A 211 -6.43 -24.90 13.27
C TYR A 211 -7.11 -24.90 14.64
N CYS A 212 -6.67 -25.77 15.55
CA CYS A 212 -7.23 -25.87 16.89
C CYS A 212 -7.02 -24.59 17.73
N GLU A 213 -5.89 -23.89 17.58
CA GLU A 213 -5.65 -22.60 18.25
C GLU A 213 -6.57 -21.52 17.69
N LEU A 214 -6.73 -21.47 16.36
CA LEU A 214 -7.64 -20.53 15.71
C LEU A 214 -9.08 -20.75 16.18
N LEU A 215 -9.54 -22.01 16.21
CA LEU A 215 -10.87 -22.37 16.69
C LEU A 215 -11.07 -22.01 18.17
N ASN A 216 -10.10 -22.35 19.04
CA ASN A 216 -10.17 -22.03 20.46
C ASN A 216 -10.20 -20.52 20.71
N ARG A 217 -9.44 -19.73 19.95
CA ARG A 217 -9.48 -18.28 20.04
C ARG A 217 -10.86 -17.75 19.72
N GLU A 218 -11.50 -18.24 18.66
CA GLU A 218 -12.85 -17.82 18.29
C GLU A 218 -13.88 -18.22 19.36
N LEU A 219 -13.71 -19.40 19.97
CA LEU A 219 -14.51 -19.82 21.13
C LEU A 219 -14.30 -18.88 22.34
N CYS A 220 -13.07 -18.50 22.68
CA CYS A 220 -12.81 -17.55 23.76
C CYS A 220 -13.42 -16.16 23.47
N MET A 221 -13.34 -15.69 22.22
CA MET A 221 -13.95 -14.43 21.79
C MET A 221 -15.48 -14.48 21.88
N ALA A 222 -16.09 -15.62 21.52
CA ALA A 222 -17.51 -15.88 21.70
C ALA A 222 -17.92 -15.77 23.18
N LEU A 223 -17.21 -16.48 24.06
CA LEU A 223 -17.51 -16.55 25.50
C LEU A 223 -17.30 -15.21 26.22
N THR A 224 -16.39 -14.37 25.73
CA THR A 224 -16.12 -13.03 26.29
C THR A 224 -17.07 -11.95 25.75
N GLY A 225 -18.09 -12.32 24.97
CA GLY A 225 -19.09 -11.40 24.42
C GLY A 225 -18.58 -10.55 23.26
N LYS A 226 -17.44 -10.91 22.66
CA LYS A 226 -16.85 -10.25 21.49
C LYS A 226 -16.74 -11.21 20.29
N PRO A 227 -17.83 -11.90 19.89
CA PRO A 227 -17.78 -12.83 18.77
C PRO A 227 -17.39 -12.10 17.49
N ARG A 228 -16.48 -12.68 16.71
CA ARG A 228 -16.09 -12.14 15.39
C ARG A 228 -17.04 -12.59 14.27
N HIS A 229 -17.81 -13.64 14.52
CA HIS A 229 -18.76 -14.24 13.59
C HIS A 229 -20.15 -14.32 14.23
N ASP A 230 -21.21 -14.26 13.43
CA ASP A 230 -22.59 -14.27 13.96
C ASP A 230 -22.94 -15.63 14.58
N CYS A 231 -22.39 -16.73 14.04
CA CYS A 231 -22.54 -18.06 14.59
C CYS A 231 -21.98 -18.20 16.01
N SER A 232 -20.96 -17.41 16.36
CA SER A 232 -20.32 -17.40 17.68
C SER A 232 -21.09 -16.63 18.74
N ARG A 233 -22.21 -15.97 18.39
CA ARG A 233 -23.01 -15.18 19.34
C ARG A 233 -23.92 -16.05 20.22
N TYR A 234 -24.17 -17.29 19.81
CA TYR A 234 -25.07 -18.19 20.50
C TYR A 234 -24.30 -19.15 21.39
N PRO A 235 -24.73 -19.36 22.65
CA PRO A 235 -24.06 -20.28 23.55
C PRO A 235 -24.19 -21.71 23.02
N PHE A 236 -23.13 -22.51 23.22
CA PHE A 236 -23.17 -23.94 22.96
C PHE A 236 -24.16 -24.59 23.95
N SER A 237 -25.36 -24.91 23.46
CA SER A 237 -26.41 -25.49 24.27
C SER A 237 -26.35 -27.01 24.27
N THR A 238 -26.95 -27.64 25.28
CA THR A 238 -27.10 -29.10 25.33
C THR A 238 -27.78 -29.64 24.08
N SER A 239 -28.74 -28.92 23.50
CA SER A 239 -29.43 -29.31 22.27
C SER A 239 -28.50 -29.35 21.06
N VAL A 240 -27.54 -28.41 20.96
CA VAL A 240 -26.54 -28.41 19.87
C VAL A 240 -25.59 -29.59 20.03
N ARG A 241 -25.17 -29.88 21.26
CA ARG A 241 -24.35 -31.07 21.56
C ARG A 241 -25.07 -32.36 21.16
N MET A 242 -26.31 -32.53 21.60
CA MET A 242 -27.13 -33.70 21.27
C MET A 242 -27.34 -33.82 19.75
N TRP A 243 -27.54 -32.70 19.05
CA TRP A 243 -27.66 -32.71 17.60
C TRP A 243 -26.37 -33.19 16.93
N LEU A 244 -25.20 -32.74 17.38
CA LEU A 244 -23.90 -33.21 16.85
C LEU A 244 -23.67 -34.69 17.16
N ASP A 245 -23.92 -35.11 18.40
CA ASP A 245 -23.77 -36.52 18.81
C ASP A 245 -24.67 -37.42 17.94
N ASN A 246 -25.95 -37.06 17.79
CA ASN A 246 -26.89 -37.78 16.91
C ASN A 246 -26.44 -37.79 15.44
N LEU A 247 -25.88 -36.69 14.94
CA LEU A 247 -25.38 -36.60 13.56
C LEU A 247 -24.23 -37.59 13.34
N PHE A 248 -23.25 -37.63 14.24
CA PHE A 248 -22.11 -38.53 14.14
C PHE A 248 -22.53 -39.99 14.36
N ASP A 249 -23.34 -40.27 15.37
CA ASP A 249 -23.83 -41.61 15.69
C ASP A 249 -24.67 -42.21 14.56
N ALA A 250 -25.60 -41.44 13.98
CA ALA A 250 -26.45 -41.90 12.87
C ALA A 250 -25.65 -42.24 11.60
N ASN A 251 -24.46 -41.65 11.43
CA ASN A 251 -23.58 -41.91 10.29
C ASN A 251 -22.43 -42.88 10.64
N GLY A 252 -22.38 -43.41 11.87
CA GLY A 252 -21.31 -44.30 12.32
C GLY A 252 -19.92 -43.65 12.33
N ILE A 253 -19.86 -42.32 12.49
CA ILE A 253 -18.61 -41.57 12.46
C ILE A 253 -18.12 -41.39 13.91
N ILE A 254 -16.88 -41.81 14.17
CA ILE A 254 -16.26 -41.61 15.48
C ILE A 254 -15.76 -40.15 15.57
N PRO A 255 -16.24 -39.32 16.52
CA PRO A 255 -15.90 -37.90 16.55
C PRO A 255 -14.40 -37.62 16.69
N SER A 256 -13.68 -38.41 17.50
CA SER A 256 -12.23 -38.25 17.69
C SER A 256 -11.44 -38.52 16.41
N GLU A 257 -11.82 -39.53 15.63
CA GLU A 257 -11.20 -39.81 14.34
C GLU A 257 -11.48 -38.71 13.32
N PHE A 258 -12.71 -38.22 13.30
CA PHE A 258 -13.11 -37.10 12.43
C PHE A 258 -12.29 -35.84 12.74
N ILE A 259 -12.19 -35.46 14.01
CA ILE A 259 -11.43 -34.28 14.46
C ILE A 259 -9.94 -34.45 14.12
N ASN A 260 -9.36 -35.63 14.32
CA ASN A 260 -7.96 -35.89 13.96
C ASN A 260 -7.70 -35.75 12.45
N LYS A 261 -8.63 -36.23 11.61
CA LYS A 261 -8.54 -36.06 10.15
C LYS A 261 -8.69 -34.59 9.76
N LEU A 262 -9.64 -33.89 10.38
CA LEU A 262 -9.86 -32.46 10.20
C LEU A 262 -8.60 -31.65 10.52
N ASP A 263 -8.03 -31.85 11.71
CA ASP A 263 -6.84 -31.13 12.13
C ASP A 263 -5.65 -31.39 11.19
N ARG A 264 -5.44 -32.65 10.77
CA ARG A 264 -4.36 -33.00 9.81
C ARG A 264 -4.50 -32.28 8.47
N VAL A 265 -5.71 -32.26 7.90
CA VAL A 265 -5.97 -31.60 6.62
C VAL A 265 -5.85 -30.08 6.76
N MET A 266 -6.50 -29.49 7.76
CA MET A 266 -6.50 -28.03 7.97
C MET A 266 -5.10 -27.48 8.26
N ASN A 267 -4.26 -28.25 8.95
CA ASN A 267 -2.86 -27.90 9.22
C ASN A 267 -1.91 -28.26 8.07
N ARG A 268 -2.38 -28.96 7.02
CA ARG A 268 -1.59 -29.42 5.87
C ARG A 268 -0.42 -30.33 6.29
N ASN A 269 -0.68 -31.21 7.26
CA ASN A 269 0.36 -32.06 7.86
C ASN A 269 0.80 -33.24 7.00
N ASP A 270 -0.05 -33.69 6.07
CA ASP A 270 0.27 -34.78 5.14
C ASP A 270 0.78 -34.18 3.83
N SER A 271 1.71 -34.82 3.11
CA SER A 271 2.20 -34.29 1.84
C SER A 271 1.24 -34.49 0.68
N LYS A 272 0.40 -35.55 0.71
CA LYS A 272 -0.48 -35.95 -0.39
C LYS A 272 -1.96 -35.79 -0.05
N ILE A 273 -2.32 -35.94 1.22
CA ILE A 273 -3.70 -35.75 1.68
C ILE A 273 -3.93 -34.29 2.04
N ASN A 274 -4.75 -33.59 1.26
CA ASN A 274 -5.05 -32.17 1.46
C ASN A 274 -6.55 -31.87 1.45
N SER A 275 -7.39 -32.92 1.33
CA SER A 275 -8.83 -32.76 1.19
C SER A 275 -9.66 -33.56 2.21
N ILE A 276 -10.83 -33.03 2.55
CA ILE A 276 -11.90 -33.74 3.27
C ILE A 276 -13.16 -33.71 2.43
N VAL A 277 -13.74 -34.89 2.23
CA VAL A 277 -14.98 -35.05 1.47
C VAL A 277 -16.11 -35.44 2.42
N LEU A 278 -17.08 -34.54 2.57
CA LEU A 278 -18.37 -34.85 3.16
C LEU A 278 -19.28 -35.37 2.05
N TYR A 279 -19.52 -36.68 2.06
CA TYR A 279 -20.28 -37.40 1.04
C TYR A 279 -21.59 -37.94 1.62
N GLY A 280 -22.69 -37.81 0.87
CA GLY A 280 -23.98 -38.43 1.22
C GLY A 280 -25.17 -37.70 0.59
N PRO A 281 -26.40 -38.22 0.73
CA PRO A 281 -27.62 -37.62 0.16
C PRO A 281 -27.87 -36.18 0.61
N THR A 282 -28.77 -35.47 -0.07
CA THR A 282 -29.18 -34.12 0.36
C THR A 282 -29.77 -34.14 1.78
N ASN A 283 -29.70 -32.99 2.47
CA ASN A 283 -30.25 -32.80 3.81
C ASN A 283 -29.61 -33.62 4.95
N THR A 284 -28.43 -34.20 4.74
CA THR A 284 -27.66 -34.90 5.81
C THR A 284 -26.76 -33.98 6.64
N GLY A 285 -26.90 -32.65 6.52
CA GLY A 285 -26.13 -31.69 7.31
C GLY A 285 -24.72 -31.36 6.80
N LYS A 286 -24.28 -31.88 5.64
CA LYS A 286 -22.93 -31.66 5.08
C LYS A 286 -22.53 -30.19 4.98
N SER A 287 -23.37 -29.36 4.35
CA SER A 287 -23.10 -27.92 4.17
C SER A 287 -23.12 -27.17 5.50
N LEU A 288 -23.93 -27.61 6.46
CA LEU A 288 -23.97 -27.03 7.80
C LEU A 288 -22.68 -27.36 8.56
N LEU A 289 -22.23 -28.61 8.53
CA LEU A 289 -20.97 -29.02 9.14
C LEU A 289 -19.77 -28.30 8.50
N CYS A 290 -19.74 -28.19 7.16
CA CYS A 290 -18.73 -27.41 6.44
C CYS A 290 -18.68 -25.97 6.93
N LYS A 291 -19.83 -25.29 7.01
CA LYS A 291 -19.92 -23.92 7.55
C LYS A 291 -19.35 -23.83 8.96
N ILE A 292 -19.78 -24.69 9.87
CA ILE A 292 -19.31 -24.69 11.27
C ILE A 292 -17.78 -24.81 11.34
N MET A 293 -17.18 -25.66 10.51
CA MET A 293 -15.73 -25.89 10.51
C MET A 293 -14.91 -24.73 9.93
N THR A 294 -15.50 -23.90 9.05
CA THR A 294 -14.72 -22.95 8.23
C THR A 294 -15.18 -21.49 8.29
N GLU A 295 -16.34 -21.20 8.87
CA GLU A 295 -16.94 -19.84 8.84
C GLU A 295 -16.02 -18.78 9.46
N PHE A 296 -15.17 -19.19 10.41
CA PHE A 296 -14.21 -18.32 11.06
C PHE A 296 -12.89 -18.10 10.29
N LEU A 297 -12.75 -18.68 9.10
CA LEU A 297 -11.56 -18.63 8.26
C LEU A 297 -11.84 -17.85 6.97
N LEU A 298 -10.77 -17.37 6.32
CA LEU A 298 -10.85 -16.79 4.98
C LEU A 298 -11.07 -17.88 3.92
N THR A 299 -12.33 -18.17 3.63
CA THR A 299 -12.73 -19.22 2.68
C THR A 299 -12.83 -18.72 1.25
N GLY A 300 -12.41 -19.55 0.29
CA GLY A 300 -12.62 -19.39 -1.14
C GLY A 300 -13.50 -20.50 -1.68
N THR A 301 -14.30 -20.20 -2.70
CA THR A 301 -15.18 -21.18 -3.36
C THR A 301 -14.94 -21.20 -4.86
N ILE A 302 -15.06 -22.37 -5.46
CA ILE A 302 -15.14 -22.52 -6.93
C ILE A 302 -16.62 -22.53 -7.30
N ILE A 303 -17.03 -21.58 -8.15
CA ILE A 303 -18.43 -21.49 -8.60
C ILE A 303 -18.66 -22.53 -9.70
N ARG A 304 -19.77 -23.28 -9.63
CA ARG A 304 -20.12 -24.32 -10.62
C ARG A 304 -20.10 -23.85 -12.08
N ARG A 305 -20.42 -22.57 -12.31
CA ARG A 305 -20.42 -21.95 -13.65
C ARG A 305 -19.01 -21.70 -14.19
N SER A 306 -18.00 -21.61 -13.32
CA SER A 306 -16.62 -21.30 -13.68
C SER A 306 -15.72 -22.54 -13.71
N GLU A 307 -16.22 -23.75 -13.43
CA GLU A 307 -15.39 -24.97 -13.35
C GLU A 307 -14.65 -25.32 -14.66
N ASN A 308 -15.18 -24.86 -15.81
CA ASN A 308 -14.55 -24.99 -17.12
C ASN A 308 -13.98 -23.65 -17.63
N SER A 309 -13.94 -22.63 -16.79
CA SER A 309 -13.36 -21.33 -17.11
C SER A 309 -11.89 -21.32 -16.76
N ASN A 310 -11.07 -20.65 -17.57
CA ASN A 310 -9.66 -20.41 -17.28
C ASN A 310 -9.44 -19.71 -15.91
N PHE A 311 -10.46 -19.05 -15.37
CA PHE A 311 -10.40 -18.31 -14.10
C PHE A 311 -11.08 -19.05 -12.93
N ALA A 312 -11.31 -20.36 -13.04
CA ALA A 312 -12.04 -21.17 -12.05
C ALA A 312 -11.50 -21.01 -10.62
N TYR A 313 -10.17 -20.94 -10.49
CA TYR A 313 -9.46 -20.99 -9.22
C TYR A 313 -9.06 -19.60 -8.68
N GLU A 314 -9.38 -18.51 -9.40
CA GLU A 314 -9.00 -17.13 -9.02
C GLU A 314 -9.47 -16.78 -7.60
N ASN A 315 -10.67 -17.23 -7.21
CA ASN A 315 -11.24 -16.94 -5.90
C ASN A 315 -10.57 -17.69 -4.73
N LEU A 316 -9.72 -18.69 -5.03
CA LEU A 316 -8.93 -19.40 -4.02
C LEU A 316 -7.65 -18.66 -3.66
N LEU A 317 -7.24 -17.67 -4.45
CA LEU A 317 -6.09 -16.82 -4.13
C LEU A 317 -6.39 -15.96 -2.89
N ASP A 318 -5.36 -15.80 -2.05
CA ASP A 318 -5.44 -15.08 -0.78
C ASP A 318 -6.55 -15.59 0.17
N ARG A 319 -6.70 -16.93 0.21
CA ARG A 319 -7.60 -17.67 1.11
C ARG A 319 -6.81 -18.67 1.95
N SER A 320 -7.36 -19.02 3.10
CA SER A 320 -6.82 -20.04 4.00
C SER A 320 -7.45 -21.40 3.77
N VAL A 321 -8.68 -21.48 3.26
CA VAL A 321 -9.39 -22.74 3.00
C VAL A 321 -10.16 -22.67 1.69
N ALA A 322 -10.13 -23.73 0.91
CA ALA A 322 -10.97 -23.91 -0.28
C ALA A 322 -12.21 -24.75 0.06
N ILE A 323 -13.38 -24.30 -0.36
CA ILE A 323 -14.65 -25.00 -0.20
C ILE A 323 -15.24 -25.30 -1.58
N LEU A 324 -15.52 -26.57 -1.83
CA LEU A 324 -16.10 -27.04 -3.08
C LEU A 324 -17.49 -27.64 -2.81
N GLU A 325 -18.54 -26.98 -3.31
CA GLU A 325 -19.92 -27.42 -3.14
C GLU A 325 -20.47 -28.06 -4.42
N GLU A 326 -20.58 -29.39 -4.39
CA GLU A 326 -20.95 -30.26 -5.52
C GLU A 326 -20.07 -30.02 -6.76
N PRO A 327 -18.74 -30.21 -6.65
CA PRO A 327 -17.83 -29.99 -7.77
C PRO A 327 -18.13 -30.96 -8.91
N LYS A 328 -18.10 -30.48 -10.17
CA LYS A 328 -18.14 -31.37 -11.34
C LYS A 328 -16.74 -31.56 -11.91
N ILE A 329 -16.17 -32.73 -11.65
CA ILE A 329 -14.88 -33.12 -12.20
C ILE A 329 -15.10 -33.78 -13.56
N ASN A 330 -14.35 -33.35 -14.56
CA ASN A 330 -14.38 -33.85 -15.92
C ASN A 330 -12.96 -33.92 -16.48
N ALA A 331 -12.80 -34.50 -17.68
CA ALA A 331 -11.48 -34.68 -18.29
C ALA A 331 -10.69 -33.37 -18.51
N ALA A 332 -11.37 -32.21 -18.59
CA ALA A 332 -10.70 -30.92 -18.80
C ALA A 332 -10.11 -30.33 -17.50
N ASN A 333 -10.75 -30.56 -16.35
CA ASN A 333 -10.31 -29.98 -15.07
C ASN A 333 -9.68 -31.01 -14.10
N VAL A 334 -9.69 -32.29 -14.44
CA VAL A 334 -9.26 -33.37 -13.54
C VAL A 334 -7.82 -33.18 -13.06
N ASN A 335 -6.90 -32.72 -13.91
CA ASN A 335 -5.50 -32.54 -13.53
C ASN A 335 -5.32 -31.39 -12.52
N ASP A 336 -5.98 -30.26 -12.73
CA ASP A 336 -5.95 -29.15 -11.79
C ASP A 336 -6.61 -29.54 -10.45
N MET A 337 -7.72 -30.29 -10.51
CA MET A 337 -8.39 -30.83 -9.33
C MET A 337 -7.46 -31.77 -8.55
N LYS A 338 -6.76 -32.67 -9.25
CA LYS A 338 -5.75 -33.54 -8.67
C LYS A 338 -4.64 -32.73 -7.98
N GLN A 339 -4.15 -31.65 -8.58
CA GLN A 339 -3.15 -30.78 -7.96
C GLN A 339 -3.70 -30.08 -6.71
N LEU A 340 -4.91 -29.51 -6.80
CA LEU A 340 -5.58 -28.83 -5.70
C LEU A 340 -5.84 -29.78 -4.50
N LEU A 341 -6.42 -30.94 -4.76
CA LEU A 341 -6.71 -31.95 -3.74
C LEU A 341 -5.45 -32.60 -3.19
N GLY A 342 -4.36 -32.65 -3.94
CA GLY A 342 -3.05 -33.12 -3.46
C GLY A 342 -2.26 -32.05 -2.71
N GLY A 343 -2.68 -30.78 -2.78
CA GLY A 343 -1.96 -29.65 -2.21
C GLY A 343 -0.70 -29.26 -2.99
N GLU A 344 -0.62 -29.64 -4.27
CA GLU A 344 0.44 -29.23 -5.19
C GLU A 344 0.23 -27.77 -5.61
N SER A 345 1.33 -27.03 -5.82
CA SER A 345 1.23 -25.64 -6.30
C SER A 345 1.10 -25.62 -7.83
N PHE A 346 0.20 -24.79 -8.35
CA PHE A 346 -0.01 -24.65 -9.80
C PHE A 346 -0.39 -23.22 -10.18
N GLU A 347 -0.25 -22.90 -11.48
CA GLU A 347 -0.55 -21.57 -12.02
C GLU A 347 -2.06 -21.38 -12.22
N VAL A 348 -2.54 -20.21 -11.82
CA VAL A 348 -3.94 -19.80 -11.93
C VAL A 348 -4.02 -18.51 -12.73
N ALA A 349 -4.90 -18.49 -13.73
CA ALA A 349 -5.20 -17.27 -14.46
C ALA A 349 -6.08 -16.35 -13.62
N VAL A 350 -5.75 -15.06 -13.66
CA VAL A 350 -6.45 -14.00 -12.93
C VAL A 350 -6.81 -12.90 -13.91
N LYS A 351 -8.06 -12.42 -13.86
CA LYS A 351 -8.50 -11.40 -14.81
C LYS A 351 -7.66 -10.13 -14.72
N TYR A 352 -7.21 -9.64 -15.89
CA TYR A 352 -6.42 -8.41 -16.03
C TYR A 352 -5.12 -8.38 -15.22
N LYS A 353 -4.62 -9.55 -14.81
CA LYS A 353 -3.38 -9.70 -14.04
C LYS A 353 -2.52 -10.82 -14.67
N PRO A 354 -1.20 -10.81 -14.42
CA PRO A 354 -0.36 -11.95 -14.77
C PRO A 354 -0.84 -13.22 -14.03
N MET A 355 -0.44 -14.39 -14.56
CA MET A 355 -0.63 -15.67 -13.88
C MET A 355 -0.08 -15.60 -12.45
N GLN A 356 -0.80 -16.22 -11.51
CA GLN A 356 -0.39 -16.30 -10.11
C GLN A 356 -0.34 -17.75 -9.66
N PHE A 357 0.56 -18.06 -8.74
CA PHE A 357 0.65 -19.41 -8.17
C PHE A 357 -0.33 -19.58 -7.02
N LEU A 358 -1.19 -20.59 -7.13
CA LEU A 358 -1.96 -21.09 -6.00
C LEU A 358 -1.09 -22.08 -5.22
N HIS A 359 -0.72 -21.71 -4.00
CA HIS A 359 -0.03 -22.58 -3.07
C HIS A 359 -1.00 -23.51 -2.34
N ARG A 360 -0.45 -24.51 -1.66
CA ARG A 360 -1.19 -25.47 -0.85
C ARG A 360 -2.21 -24.81 0.09
N ILE A 361 -3.47 -25.16 -0.13
CA ILE A 361 -4.62 -24.69 0.64
C ILE A 361 -5.48 -25.90 1.02
N PRO A 362 -5.86 -26.12 2.29
CA PRO A 362 -6.74 -27.23 2.66
C PRO A 362 -8.09 -27.13 1.93
N VAL A 363 -8.62 -28.28 1.52
CA VAL A 363 -9.85 -28.35 0.73
C VAL A 363 -10.94 -29.10 1.48
N ILE A 364 -12.12 -28.50 1.60
CA ILE A 364 -13.33 -29.19 2.10
C ILE A 364 -14.34 -29.29 0.97
N ILE A 365 -14.83 -30.49 0.74
CA ILE A 365 -15.76 -30.80 -0.32
C ILE A 365 -17.08 -31.28 0.28
N THR A 366 -18.19 -30.78 -0.24
CA THR A 366 -19.51 -31.33 0.05
C THR A 366 -20.12 -31.84 -1.25
N THR A 367 -20.57 -33.09 -1.28
CA THR A 367 -21.12 -33.69 -2.51
C THR A 367 -22.13 -34.80 -2.22
N ASN A 368 -23.08 -34.97 -3.13
CA ASN A 368 -24.03 -36.09 -3.11
C ASN A 368 -23.61 -37.24 -4.03
N GLU A 369 -22.69 -36.97 -4.95
CA GLU A 369 -22.14 -37.94 -5.90
C GLU A 369 -20.69 -38.22 -5.59
N TYR A 370 -20.26 -39.45 -5.87
CA TYR A 370 -18.87 -39.84 -5.79
C TYR A 370 -18.03 -39.00 -6.78
N LEU A 371 -16.89 -38.46 -6.33
CA LEU A 371 -16.11 -37.49 -7.12
C LEU A 371 -15.60 -38.04 -8.45
N GLY A 372 -15.27 -39.34 -8.49
CA GLY A 372 -14.77 -40.00 -9.69
C GLY A 372 -15.86 -40.48 -10.66
N CYS A 373 -17.15 -40.20 -10.41
CA CYS A 373 -18.25 -40.83 -11.17
C CYS A 373 -18.32 -40.47 -12.67
N ARG A 374 -17.57 -39.45 -13.11
CA ARG A 374 -17.59 -38.90 -14.48
C ARG A 374 -16.24 -38.93 -15.19
N ILE A 375 -15.27 -39.65 -14.63
CA ILE A 375 -13.90 -39.73 -15.15
C ILE A 375 -13.45 -41.20 -15.19
N PRO A 376 -12.40 -41.53 -15.95
CA PRO A 376 -11.86 -42.89 -15.98
C PRO A 376 -11.40 -43.38 -14.59
N ASP A 377 -11.47 -44.69 -14.35
CA ASP A 377 -11.15 -45.31 -13.06
C ASP A 377 -9.75 -44.96 -12.54
N VAL A 378 -8.77 -44.83 -13.44
CA VAL A 378 -7.39 -44.43 -13.11
C VAL A 378 -7.36 -43.04 -12.47
N ASP A 379 -8.17 -42.11 -13.00
CA ASP A 379 -8.24 -40.75 -12.50
C ASP A 379 -9.06 -40.67 -11.21
N ALA A 380 -10.13 -41.47 -11.10
CA ALA A 380 -10.93 -41.61 -9.89
C ALA A 380 -10.09 -42.13 -8.72
N ALA A 381 -9.33 -43.21 -8.91
CA ALA A 381 -8.42 -43.76 -7.90
C ALA A 381 -7.34 -42.73 -7.48
N ALA A 382 -6.86 -41.92 -8.43
CA ALA A 382 -5.90 -40.87 -8.15
C ALA A 382 -6.50 -39.73 -7.30
N LEU A 383 -7.80 -39.43 -7.45
CA LEU A 383 -8.51 -38.46 -6.59
C LEU A 383 -8.75 -39.02 -5.19
N GLU A 384 -9.12 -40.29 -5.05
CA GLU A 384 -9.34 -40.91 -3.73
C GLU A 384 -8.08 -40.93 -2.87
N SER A 385 -6.91 -40.97 -3.49
CA SER A 385 -5.63 -41.00 -2.79
C SER A 385 -5.13 -39.63 -2.27
N ARG A 386 -5.95 -38.58 -2.33
CA ARG A 386 -5.60 -37.16 -2.09
C ARG A 386 -6.53 -36.45 -1.10
#